data_AF-A0AA90TP72-F1
#
_entry.id   AF-A0AA90TP72-F1
#
_cell.length_a   1.000
_cell.length_b   1.000
_cell.length_c   1.000
_cell.angle_alpha   90.00
_cell.angle_beta   90.00
_cell.angle_gamma   90.00
#
_symmetry.space_group_name_H-M   'P 1'
#
loop_
_entity.id
_entity.type
_entity.pdbx_description
1 polymer ?
#
loop_
_entity_poly.entity_id
_entity_poly.type
_entity_poly.pdbx_seq_one_letter_code
_entity_poly.pdbx_strand_id
1 'polypeptide(L)'
;MNPTQLLATCCLLATTASAQAVVVIDQSHVPDNVGAMNGSASISWNTFRRAQTFTVGVSGFLNSVQVFTTGTKDTFDNMNILDRVEGTGNIISTSQLVDKTWSTVTFDFRPYNIAVKAGDVLAFEIFGKSEGDMQVVEYYGVNNSAWNDSYTGGSDFFINPDFGYTTFTPNPIDAYFVSTVDNGVPAVPEPSHYAMLALGLLCVGALASRRRA
;
A
#
# COMPACT_ATOMS: atom_id res chain seq x y z
N MET A 1 41.05 -15.05 28.11
CA MET A 1 40.57 -15.07 26.71
C MET A 1 41.47 -14.17 25.89
N ASN A 2 42.10 -14.69 24.84
CA ASN A 2 42.93 -13.85 23.97
C ASN A 2 42.03 -12.93 23.12
N PRO A 3 42.46 -11.68 22.81
CA PRO A 3 41.63 -10.67 22.12
C PRO A 3 41.12 -11.14 20.75
N THR A 4 41.80 -12.11 20.14
CA THR A 4 41.39 -12.76 18.88
C THR A 4 40.19 -13.71 19.02
N GLN A 5 40.00 -14.35 20.18
CA GLN A 5 38.82 -15.19 20.45
C GLN A 5 37.57 -14.34 20.75
N LEU A 6 37.76 -13.15 21.35
CA LEU A 6 36.67 -12.20 21.60
C LEU A 6 36.14 -11.62 20.27
N LEU A 7 37.04 -11.28 19.33
CA LEU A 7 36.66 -10.72 18.03
C LEU A 7 35.90 -11.74 17.15
N ALA A 8 36.35 -12.99 17.11
CA ALA A 8 35.68 -14.06 16.36
C ALA A 8 34.27 -14.36 16.89
N THR A 9 34.08 -14.30 18.21
CA THR A 9 32.77 -14.52 18.84
C THR A 9 31.80 -13.36 18.57
N CYS A 10 32.29 -12.11 18.56
CA CYS A 10 31.48 -10.94 18.20
C CYS A 10 31.07 -10.94 16.71
N CYS A 11 31.92 -11.42 15.80
CA CYS A 11 31.58 -11.52 14.38
C CYS A 11 30.53 -12.60 14.08
N LEU A 12 30.50 -13.70 14.84
CA LEU A 12 29.48 -14.74 14.70
C LEU A 12 28.10 -14.28 15.23
N LEU A 13 28.07 -13.51 16.33
CA LEU A 13 26.83 -12.97 16.90
C LEU A 13 26.20 -11.86 16.04
N ALA A 14 26.98 -11.19 15.18
CA ALA A 14 26.51 -10.10 14.33
C ALA A 14 25.78 -10.55 13.04
N THR A 15 25.66 -11.86 12.78
CA THR A 15 25.07 -12.39 11.53
C THR A 15 23.60 -12.78 11.63
N THR A 16 22.96 -12.56 12.79
CA THR A 16 21.50 -12.62 12.88
C THR A 16 20.90 -11.33 12.32
N ALA A 17 21.03 -11.13 11.00
CA ALA A 17 20.17 -10.19 10.31
C ALA A 17 18.73 -10.64 10.58
N SER A 18 17.97 -9.87 11.36
CA SER A 18 16.55 -10.16 11.52
C SER A 18 15.95 -10.11 10.14
N ALA A 19 15.48 -11.25 9.65
CA ALA A 19 14.68 -11.34 8.45
C ALA A 19 13.43 -10.49 8.66
N GLN A 20 13.51 -9.22 8.25
CA GLN A 20 12.34 -8.37 8.21
C GLN A 20 11.50 -8.83 7.02
N ALA A 21 10.21 -8.99 7.26
CA ALA A 21 9.31 -9.42 6.22
C ALA A 21 9.22 -8.34 5.14
N VAL A 22 9.16 -8.77 3.87
CA VAL A 22 9.27 -7.86 2.72
C VAL A 22 7.91 -7.25 2.41
N VAL A 23 7.86 -5.92 2.41
CA VAL A 23 6.71 -5.17 1.90
C VAL A 23 6.76 -5.17 0.38
N VAL A 24 5.72 -5.70 -0.25
CA VAL A 24 5.60 -5.78 -1.71
C VAL A 24 4.33 -5.10 -2.19
N ILE A 25 4.35 -4.60 -3.43
CA ILE A 25 3.15 -4.11 -4.10
C ILE A 25 2.21 -5.30 -4.34
N ASP A 26 0.96 -5.15 -3.91
CA ASP A 26 -0.11 -6.12 -4.10
C ASP A 26 -0.92 -5.79 -5.35
N GLN A 27 -1.56 -4.61 -5.39
CA GLN A 27 -2.28 -4.08 -6.54
C GLN A 27 -1.80 -2.67 -6.88
N SER A 28 -1.84 -2.34 -8.16
CA SER A 28 -1.43 -1.04 -8.67
C SER A 28 -2.34 -0.65 -9.84
N HIS A 29 -3.07 0.43 -9.66
CA HIS A 29 -3.76 1.16 -10.72
C HIS A 29 -3.26 2.59 -10.67
N VAL A 30 -2.32 2.92 -11.55
CA VAL A 30 -1.59 4.19 -11.55
C VAL A 30 -1.79 4.84 -12.92
N PRO A 31 -2.03 6.15 -12.97
CA PRO A 31 -2.26 6.82 -14.25
C PRO A 31 -0.98 6.86 -15.09
N ASP A 32 -1.12 6.64 -16.40
CA ASP A 32 -0.02 6.75 -17.37
C ASP A 32 0.60 8.16 -17.41
N ASN A 33 -0.18 9.19 -17.07
CA ASN A 33 0.29 10.57 -17.00
C ASN A 33 -0.35 11.35 -15.84
N VAL A 34 0.40 11.42 -14.72
CA VAL A 34 0.05 12.18 -13.51
C VAL A 34 -0.18 13.69 -13.80
N GLY A 35 0.44 14.23 -14.86
CA GLY A 35 0.27 15.64 -15.25
C GLY A 35 -1.03 15.95 -16.00
N ALA A 36 -1.76 14.94 -16.46
CA ALA A 36 -3.01 15.07 -17.22
C ALA A 36 -4.27 14.74 -16.40
N MET A 37 -4.13 14.63 -15.07
CA MET A 37 -5.20 14.33 -14.12
C MET A 37 -6.26 15.45 -14.11
N ASN A 38 -7.25 15.36 -15.00
CA ASN A 38 -8.35 16.32 -15.13
C ASN A 38 -9.70 15.78 -14.58
N GLY A 39 -9.75 14.50 -14.23
CA GLY A 39 -10.91 13.84 -13.63
C GLY A 39 -10.78 13.79 -12.11
N SER A 40 -11.70 14.47 -11.43
CA SER A 40 -11.85 14.37 -9.98
C SER A 40 -13.26 13.92 -9.68
N ALA A 41 -13.43 13.05 -8.70
CA ALA A 41 -14.74 12.95 -8.09
C ALA A 41 -14.70 12.72 -6.59
N SER A 42 -15.90 12.74 -6.03
CA SER A 42 -16.10 12.90 -4.61
C SER A 42 -15.86 11.58 -3.88
N ILE A 43 -15.16 11.66 -2.75
CA ILE A 43 -14.90 10.52 -1.83
C ILE A 43 -16.09 10.31 -0.89
N SER A 44 -15.99 9.54 0.19
CA SER A 44 -17.09 9.40 1.15
C SER A 44 -17.22 10.60 2.10
N TRP A 45 -18.46 11.04 2.37
CA TRP A 45 -18.82 11.96 3.45
C TRP A 45 -20.25 11.69 3.93
N ASN A 46 -20.47 11.78 5.24
CA ASN A 46 -21.81 11.73 5.83
C ASN A 46 -22.69 10.59 5.25
N THR A 47 -23.67 10.92 4.41
CA THR A 47 -24.61 9.99 3.76
C THR A 47 -24.12 9.46 2.41
N PHE A 48 -23.19 10.17 1.75
CA PHE A 48 -22.55 9.70 0.53
C PHE A 48 -21.36 8.80 0.88
N ARG A 49 -21.35 7.60 0.33
CA ARG A 49 -20.27 6.62 0.55
C ARG A 49 -19.74 6.15 -0.78
N ARG A 50 -18.45 5.88 -0.85
CA ARG A 50 -17.78 5.44 -2.06
C ARG A 50 -16.61 4.52 -1.77
N ALA A 51 -16.62 3.35 -2.39
CA ALA A 51 -15.64 2.33 -2.15
C ALA A 51 -15.13 1.72 -3.46
N GLN A 52 -13.81 1.60 -3.58
CA GLN A 52 -13.14 0.92 -4.68
C GLN A 52 -12.83 -0.50 -4.25
N THR A 53 -13.30 -1.49 -5.01
CA THR A 53 -12.92 -2.89 -4.81
C THR A 53 -11.59 -3.20 -5.50
N PHE A 54 -10.87 -4.18 -4.95
CA PHE A 54 -9.67 -4.77 -5.53
C PHE A 54 -9.52 -6.24 -5.16
N THR A 55 -8.97 -7.00 -6.09
CA THR A 55 -8.65 -8.42 -5.89
C THR A 55 -7.21 -8.53 -5.42
N VAL A 56 -7.00 -9.10 -4.22
CA VAL A 56 -5.69 -9.32 -3.63
C VAL A 56 -4.89 -10.25 -4.53
N GLY A 57 -3.67 -9.83 -4.90
CA GLY A 57 -2.73 -10.61 -5.71
C GLY A 57 -1.67 -11.32 -4.86
N VAL A 58 -1.35 -10.79 -3.67
CA VAL A 58 -0.31 -11.30 -2.79
C VAL A 58 -0.89 -11.64 -1.41
N SER A 59 -0.63 -12.86 -0.95
CA SER A 59 -1.03 -13.29 0.40
C SER A 59 -0.08 -12.71 1.46
N GLY A 60 -0.60 -12.36 2.62
CA GLY A 60 0.19 -11.80 3.72
C GLY A 60 -0.67 -10.95 4.65
N PHE A 61 -0.09 -9.87 5.17
CA PHE A 61 -0.80 -8.87 5.95
C PHE A 61 -0.89 -7.56 5.17
N LEU A 62 -2.10 -6.99 5.04
CA LEU A 62 -2.27 -5.69 4.40
C LEU A 62 -1.45 -4.63 5.15
N ASN A 63 -0.55 -3.97 4.43
CA ASN A 63 0.42 -3.04 4.99
C ASN A 63 -0.05 -1.60 4.83
N SER A 64 -0.31 -1.16 3.61
CA SER A 64 -0.80 0.20 3.36
C SER A 64 -1.59 0.28 2.06
N VAL A 65 -2.42 1.32 1.97
CA VAL A 65 -3.09 1.73 0.75
C VAL A 65 -2.76 3.19 0.50
N GLN A 66 -2.23 3.46 -0.68
CA GLN A 66 -1.95 4.79 -1.20
C GLN A 66 -2.95 5.12 -2.30
N VAL A 67 -3.53 6.31 -2.26
CA VAL A 67 -4.52 6.76 -3.25
C VAL A 67 -4.09 8.07 -3.85
N PHE A 68 -4.27 8.22 -5.16
CA PHE A 68 -3.90 9.44 -5.87
C PHE A 68 -5.00 10.51 -5.74
N THR A 69 -4.62 11.76 -5.47
CA THR A 69 -5.55 12.84 -5.15
C THR A 69 -5.13 14.16 -5.78
N THR A 70 -6.10 15.01 -6.13
CA THR A 70 -5.90 16.39 -6.58
C THR A 70 -6.15 17.44 -5.48
N GLY A 71 -6.67 17.03 -4.31
CA GLY A 71 -7.04 17.93 -3.20
C GLY A 71 -5.89 18.36 -2.27
N THR A 72 -6.11 19.39 -1.44
CA THR A 72 -5.15 19.88 -0.40
C THR A 72 -5.22 19.04 0.89
N LYS A 73 -4.30 19.24 1.84
CA LYS A 73 -4.03 18.31 2.97
C LYS A 73 -5.16 18.14 3.97
N ASP A 74 -5.96 19.18 4.17
CA ASP A 74 -6.84 19.25 5.32
C ASP A 74 -8.22 18.61 5.08
N THR A 75 -8.39 17.92 3.95
CA THR A 75 -9.69 17.39 3.51
C THR A 75 -9.88 15.91 3.79
N PHE A 76 -8.81 15.12 4.01
CA PHE A 76 -8.90 13.67 4.23
C PHE A 76 -8.87 13.32 5.73
N ASP A 77 -9.67 12.34 6.13
CA ASP A 77 -9.78 11.88 7.52
C ASP A 77 -9.21 10.47 7.69
N ASN A 78 -9.98 9.47 7.25
CA ASN A 78 -9.68 8.06 7.44
C ASN A 78 -9.96 7.24 6.18
N MET A 79 -9.51 5.99 6.19
CA MET A 79 -9.86 4.98 5.21
C MET A 79 -10.38 3.74 5.92
N ASN A 80 -11.50 3.21 5.47
CA ASN A 80 -11.98 1.89 5.86
C ASN A 80 -11.49 0.84 4.87
N ILE A 81 -11.23 -0.36 5.36
CA ILE A 81 -11.14 -1.58 4.55
C ILE A 81 -12.41 -2.39 4.77
N LEU A 82 -13.02 -2.87 3.69
CA LEU A 82 -14.24 -3.66 3.71
C LEU A 82 -14.00 -5.07 3.15
N ASP A 83 -14.78 -6.04 3.64
CA ASP A 83 -14.71 -7.46 3.25
C ASP A 83 -15.31 -7.78 1.88
N ARG A 84 -16.19 -6.92 1.35
CA ARG A 84 -16.77 -6.96 0.00
C ARG A 84 -17.56 -5.66 -0.26
N VAL A 85 -17.76 -5.27 -1.51
CA VAL A 85 -18.72 -4.21 -1.85
C VAL A 85 -19.61 -4.64 -3.02
N GLU A 86 -20.74 -5.26 -2.69
CA GLU A 86 -21.91 -5.47 -3.55
C GLU A 86 -23.16 -5.49 -2.63
N GLY A 87 -23.56 -4.33 -2.14
CA GLY A 87 -24.78 -4.14 -1.35
C GLY A 87 -24.66 -4.24 0.18
N THR A 88 -23.62 -4.85 0.76
CA THR A 88 -23.50 -5.04 2.23
C THR A 88 -22.05 -5.19 2.75
N GLY A 89 -21.13 -4.30 2.39
CA GLY A 89 -19.75 -4.39 2.90
C GLY A 89 -19.63 -4.09 4.39
N ASN A 90 -18.97 -4.97 5.15
CA ASN A 90 -18.64 -4.74 6.56
C ASN A 90 -17.26 -4.12 6.69
N ILE A 91 -17.09 -3.21 7.65
CA ILE A 91 -15.79 -2.61 7.95
C ILE A 91 -14.93 -3.64 8.69
N ILE A 92 -13.81 -4.04 8.08
CA ILE A 92 -12.76 -4.86 8.69
C ILE A 92 -11.92 -3.99 9.62
N SER A 93 -11.52 -2.81 9.15
CA SER A 93 -10.67 -1.89 9.90
C SER A 93 -10.82 -0.46 9.39
N THR A 94 -10.40 0.48 10.21
CA THR A 94 -10.31 1.90 9.87
C THR A 94 -8.93 2.41 10.22
N SER A 95 -8.22 2.97 9.24
CA SER A 95 -6.94 3.64 9.44
C SER A 95 -7.04 5.14 9.24
N GLN A 96 -6.21 5.88 9.98
CA GLN A 96 -6.08 7.33 9.87
C GLN A 96 -5.05 7.67 8.79
N LEU A 97 -5.15 8.85 8.20
CA LEU A 97 -4.14 9.37 7.28
C LEU A 97 -2.77 9.45 7.95
N VAL A 98 -1.75 8.82 7.34
CA VAL A 98 -0.38 8.80 7.90
C VAL A 98 0.58 9.67 7.11
N ASP A 99 0.42 9.72 5.78
CA ASP A 99 1.26 10.56 4.93
C ASP A 99 0.45 11.18 3.78
N LYS A 100 0.90 12.35 3.33
CA LYS A 100 0.36 13.04 2.18
C LYS A 100 1.45 13.77 1.40
N THR A 101 1.43 13.57 0.09
CA THR A 101 2.17 14.36 -0.89
C THR A 101 1.23 15.29 -1.67
N TRP A 102 1.76 16.01 -2.66
CA TRP A 102 0.92 16.85 -3.52
C TRP A 102 -0.12 16.02 -4.30
N SER A 103 0.20 14.77 -4.63
CA SER A 103 -0.60 13.91 -5.53
C SER A 103 -1.10 12.62 -4.90
N THR A 104 -0.75 12.32 -3.65
CA THR A 104 -1.13 11.07 -2.98
C THR A 104 -1.43 11.24 -1.50
N VAL A 105 -2.28 10.37 -0.99
CA VAL A 105 -2.53 10.14 0.44
C VAL A 105 -2.27 8.69 0.78
N THR A 106 -1.70 8.41 1.95
CA THR A 106 -1.34 7.05 2.37
C THR A 106 -1.91 6.73 3.75
N PHE A 107 -2.49 5.53 3.86
CA PHE A 107 -3.08 4.98 5.07
C PHE A 107 -2.32 3.71 5.50
N ASP A 108 -1.96 3.63 6.79
CA ASP A 108 -1.17 2.53 7.35
C ASP A 108 -2.08 1.49 8.00
N PHE A 109 -2.04 0.25 7.50
CA PHE A 109 -2.82 -0.86 8.02
C PHE A 109 -2.01 -1.89 8.81
N ARG A 110 -0.68 -1.72 8.91
CA ARG A 110 0.19 -2.62 9.70
C ARG A 110 -0.30 -2.84 11.14
N PRO A 111 -0.79 -1.83 11.88
CA PRO A 111 -1.23 -2.04 13.27
C PRO A 111 -2.44 -2.99 13.41
N TYR A 112 -3.22 -3.18 12.33
CA TYR A 112 -4.46 -3.96 12.38
C TYR A 112 -4.29 -5.43 12.03
N ASN A 113 -3.10 -5.85 11.56
CA ASN A 113 -2.78 -7.25 11.24
C ASN A 113 -3.84 -7.94 10.36
N ILE A 114 -4.32 -7.26 9.31
CA ILE A 114 -5.34 -7.77 8.41
C ILE A 114 -4.72 -8.82 7.50
N ALA A 115 -4.97 -10.10 7.79
CA ALA A 115 -4.50 -11.20 6.96
C ALA A 115 -5.33 -11.27 5.67
N VAL A 116 -4.64 -11.32 4.53
CA VAL A 116 -5.23 -11.41 3.19
C VAL A 116 -4.65 -12.59 2.44
N LYS A 117 -5.46 -13.19 1.56
CA LYS A 117 -5.06 -14.26 0.65
C LYS A 117 -5.22 -13.78 -0.78
N ALA A 118 -4.32 -14.26 -1.65
CA ALA A 118 -4.46 -14.03 -3.07
C ALA A 118 -5.81 -14.59 -3.56
N GLY A 119 -6.56 -13.76 -4.28
CA GLY A 119 -7.94 -14.02 -4.71
C GLY A 119 -9.03 -13.48 -3.78
N ASP A 120 -8.69 -13.01 -2.57
CA ASP A 120 -9.66 -12.29 -1.74
C ASP A 120 -10.06 -10.98 -2.45
N VAL A 121 -11.34 -10.61 -2.37
CA VAL A 121 -11.83 -9.34 -2.89
C VAL A 121 -12.13 -8.43 -1.71
N LEU A 122 -11.40 -7.33 -1.60
CA LEU A 122 -11.59 -6.31 -0.58
C LEU A 122 -12.08 -5.02 -1.22
N ALA A 123 -12.47 -4.05 -0.41
CA ALA A 123 -12.60 -2.68 -0.85
C ALA A 123 -11.96 -1.70 0.11
N PHE A 124 -11.58 -0.54 -0.40
CA PHE A 124 -11.24 0.60 0.43
C PHE A 124 -12.25 1.73 0.24
N GLU A 125 -12.56 2.42 1.32
CA GLU A 125 -13.47 3.55 1.34
C GLU A 125 -12.77 4.72 2.04
N ILE A 126 -12.60 5.83 1.33
CA ILE A 126 -11.87 6.99 1.81
C ILE A 126 -12.87 8.03 2.27
N PHE A 127 -12.63 8.59 3.46
CA PHE A 127 -13.45 9.65 4.03
C PHE A 127 -12.70 10.96 4.06
N GLY A 128 -13.44 12.03 3.81
CA GLY A 128 -12.98 13.36 4.12
C GLY A 128 -13.61 13.95 5.37
N LYS A 129 -13.00 15.03 5.87
CA LYS A 129 -13.39 15.71 7.12
C LYS A 129 -14.64 16.58 6.98
N SER A 130 -14.92 17.08 5.77
CA SER A 130 -16.06 17.95 5.50
C SER A 130 -16.49 17.86 4.04
N GLU A 131 -17.79 18.03 3.80
CA GLU A 131 -18.38 18.13 2.48
C GLU A 131 -17.83 19.34 1.69
N GLY A 132 -17.60 19.19 0.39
CA GLY A 132 -17.35 20.31 -0.54
C GLY A 132 -15.92 20.48 -1.07
N ASP A 133 -14.89 20.00 -0.36
CA ASP A 133 -13.47 20.18 -0.77
C ASP A 133 -12.77 18.87 -1.20
N MET A 134 -13.55 17.81 -1.43
CA MET A 134 -13.01 16.46 -1.45
C MET A 134 -12.96 15.87 -2.85
N GLN A 135 -11.76 15.59 -3.34
CA GLN A 135 -11.56 14.99 -4.64
C GLN A 135 -10.42 13.95 -4.61
N VAL A 136 -10.74 12.71 -5.00
CA VAL A 136 -9.75 11.70 -5.42
C VAL A 136 -9.56 11.85 -6.92
N VAL A 137 -8.33 11.57 -7.39
CA VAL A 137 -8.12 11.53 -8.83
C VAL A 137 -8.71 10.24 -9.36
N GLU A 138 -9.57 10.42 -10.33
CA GLU A 138 -10.39 9.35 -10.86
C GLU A 138 -10.35 9.35 -12.37
N TYR A 139 -10.52 8.17 -12.94
CA TYR A 139 -10.70 8.01 -14.36
C TYR A 139 -12.18 8.06 -14.73
N TYR A 140 -12.63 9.14 -15.40
CA TYR A 140 -13.96 9.19 -16.01
C TYR A 140 -13.95 8.41 -17.34
N GLY A 141 -14.62 7.27 -17.39
CA GLY A 141 -14.87 6.51 -18.63
C GLY A 141 -15.79 7.20 -19.64
N VAL A 142 -16.12 8.48 -19.47
CA VAL A 142 -17.17 9.15 -20.25
C VAL A 142 -16.55 10.22 -21.16
N ASN A 143 -16.46 9.88 -22.46
CA ASN A 143 -16.26 10.76 -23.62
C ASN A 143 -14.82 11.08 -24.08
N ASN A 144 -13.81 10.31 -23.71
CA ASN A 144 -12.54 10.34 -24.46
C ASN A 144 -12.11 8.91 -24.78
N SER A 145 -12.49 8.41 -25.97
CA SER A 145 -12.20 7.05 -26.43
C SER A 145 -10.70 6.74 -26.63
N ALA A 146 -9.80 7.63 -26.19
CA ALA A 146 -8.36 7.47 -26.25
C ALA A 146 -7.78 6.80 -24.99
N TRP A 147 -8.58 6.62 -23.93
CA TRP A 147 -8.11 6.09 -22.66
C TRP A 147 -9.02 4.91 -22.31
N ASN A 148 -8.47 3.72 -22.14
CA ASN A 148 -9.18 2.52 -21.69
C ASN A 148 -8.45 2.03 -20.45
N ASP A 149 -8.60 2.79 -19.36
CA ASP A 149 -7.84 2.61 -18.12
C ASP A 149 -8.80 2.29 -16.97
N SER A 150 -9.73 1.36 -17.20
CA SER A 150 -10.54 0.78 -16.13
C SER A 150 -9.70 -0.22 -15.33
N TYR A 151 -9.86 -0.22 -14.02
CA TYR A 151 -9.11 -1.13 -13.15
C TYR A 151 -9.66 -2.56 -13.27
N THR A 152 -8.91 -3.43 -13.94
CA THR A 152 -9.36 -4.82 -14.21
C THR A 152 -9.53 -5.68 -12.95
N GLY A 153 -8.93 -5.31 -11.82
CA GLY A 153 -8.98 -6.07 -10.57
C GLY A 153 -10.18 -5.77 -9.68
N GLY A 154 -11.07 -4.86 -10.09
CA GLY A 154 -12.23 -4.47 -9.31
C GLY A 154 -13.10 -3.42 -10.00
N SER A 155 -13.88 -2.72 -9.20
CA SER A 155 -14.80 -1.66 -9.61
C SER A 155 -15.09 -0.73 -8.45
N ASP A 156 -15.41 0.51 -8.79
CA ASP A 156 -15.92 1.49 -7.83
C ASP A 156 -17.44 1.35 -7.62
N PHE A 157 -17.86 1.65 -6.40
CA PHE A 157 -19.25 1.64 -5.99
C PHE A 157 -19.56 2.84 -5.11
N PHE A 158 -20.79 3.33 -5.20
CA PHE A 158 -21.24 4.44 -4.36
C PHE A 158 -22.61 4.20 -3.73
N ILE A 159 -22.89 4.93 -2.64
CA ILE A 159 -24.19 5.12 -2.01
C ILE A 159 -24.46 6.61 -2.03
N ASN A 160 -25.64 7.00 -2.51
CA ASN A 160 -26.09 8.38 -2.50
C ASN A 160 -27.61 8.44 -2.24
N PRO A 161 -28.02 8.52 -0.96
CA PRO A 161 -29.44 8.50 -0.58
C PRO A 161 -30.22 9.69 -1.15
N ASP A 162 -29.56 10.84 -1.37
CA ASP A 162 -30.20 12.05 -1.92
C ASP A 162 -30.69 11.85 -3.35
N PHE A 163 -30.12 10.88 -4.06
CA PHE A 163 -30.53 10.47 -5.41
C PHE A 163 -31.20 9.09 -5.44
N GLY A 164 -31.60 8.55 -4.28
CA GLY A 164 -32.29 7.27 -4.16
C GLY A 164 -31.39 6.03 -4.22
N TYR A 165 -30.06 6.19 -4.25
CA TYR A 165 -29.11 5.08 -4.20
C TYR A 165 -28.80 4.71 -2.75
N THR A 166 -29.60 3.81 -2.17
CA THR A 166 -29.49 3.43 -0.74
C THR A 166 -28.59 2.22 -0.50
N THR A 167 -28.06 1.61 -1.54
CA THR A 167 -27.12 0.48 -1.49
C THR A 167 -25.96 0.75 -2.44
N PHE A 168 -24.81 0.11 -2.18
CA PHE A 168 -23.64 0.24 -3.04
C PHE A 168 -24.02 -0.14 -4.48
N THR A 169 -23.93 0.85 -5.36
CA THR A 169 -24.29 0.77 -6.78
C THR A 169 -23.01 0.93 -7.61
N PRO A 170 -22.78 0.11 -8.63
CA PRO A 170 -21.59 0.22 -9.48
C PRO A 170 -21.47 1.62 -10.10
N ASN A 171 -20.24 2.13 -10.16
CA ASN A 171 -19.86 3.37 -10.81
C ASN A 171 -18.84 3.05 -11.91
N PRO A 172 -18.97 3.61 -13.13
CA PRO A 172 -17.99 3.36 -14.20
C PRO A 172 -16.69 4.17 -14.05
N ILE A 173 -16.26 4.44 -12.82
CA ILE A 173 -15.18 5.37 -12.50
C ILE A 173 -14.29 4.76 -11.42
N ASP A 174 -13.11 4.28 -11.80
CA ASP A 174 -12.16 3.69 -10.86
C ASP A 174 -11.21 4.73 -10.26
N ALA A 175 -10.85 4.51 -8.99
CA ALA A 175 -9.83 5.30 -8.30
C ALA A 175 -8.44 4.78 -8.65
N TYR A 176 -7.48 5.70 -8.79
CA TYR A 176 -6.06 5.34 -8.88
C TYR A 176 -5.47 5.09 -7.49
N PHE A 177 -4.84 3.93 -7.29
CA PHE A 177 -4.30 3.51 -6.01
C PHE A 177 -3.16 2.49 -6.14
N VAL A 178 -2.44 2.31 -5.04
CA VAL A 178 -1.49 1.22 -4.83
C VAL A 178 -1.78 0.60 -3.47
N SER A 179 -1.96 -0.73 -3.43
CA SER A 179 -1.98 -1.51 -2.18
C SER A 179 -0.64 -2.21 -1.98
N THR A 180 -0.24 -2.38 -0.73
CA THR A 180 0.96 -3.14 -0.38
C THR A 180 0.66 -4.16 0.71
N VAL A 181 1.36 -5.28 0.65
CA VAL A 181 1.23 -6.39 1.59
C VAL A 181 2.61 -6.71 2.16
N ASP A 182 2.66 -6.93 3.47
CA ASP A 182 3.76 -7.64 4.09
C ASP A 182 3.54 -9.14 3.85
N ASN A 183 4.32 -9.74 2.95
CA ASN A 183 4.11 -11.11 2.52
C ASN A 183 4.64 -12.17 3.51
N GLY A 184 5.17 -11.75 4.66
CA GLY A 184 5.69 -12.66 5.68
C GLY A 184 6.93 -13.45 5.22
N VAL A 185 7.46 -13.19 4.03
CA VAL A 185 8.66 -13.83 3.51
C VAL A 185 9.86 -13.05 4.05
N PRO A 186 10.78 -13.69 4.79
CA PRO A 186 12.08 -13.15 5.11
C PRO A 186 12.74 -12.45 3.92
N ALA A 187 13.23 -11.23 4.10
CA ALA A 187 14.15 -10.64 3.13
C ALA A 187 15.35 -11.57 2.95
N VAL A 188 15.40 -12.29 1.82
CA VAL A 188 16.54 -13.13 1.48
C VAL A 188 17.68 -12.20 1.09
N PRO A 189 18.84 -12.21 1.79
CA PRO A 189 19.95 -11.35 1.42
C PRO A 189 20.36 -11.60 -0.02
N GLU A 190 20.50 -10.53 -0.81
CA GLU A 190 20.96 -10.68 -2.19
C GLU A 190 22.37 -11.30 -2.23
N PRO A 191 22.76 -11.99 -3.33
CA PRO A 191 24.10 -12.56 -3.49
C PRO A 191 25.25 -11.57 -3.18
N SER A 192 25.04 -10.28 -3.46
CA SER A 192 25.94 -9.17 -3.17
C SER A 192 26.27 -9.03 -1.67
N HIS A 193 25.32 -9.31 -0.78
CA HIS A 193 25.49 -9.23 0.67
C HIS A 193 26.44 -10.32 1.17
N TYR A 194 26.32 -11.53 0.62
CA TYR A 194 27.25 -12.62 0.91
C TYR A 194 28.65 -12.35 0.35
N ALA A 195 28.74 -11.74 -0.84
CA ALA A 195 30.00 -11.34 -1.43
C ALA A 195 30.71 -10.27 -0.57
N MET A 196 29.98 -9.28 -0.07
CA MET A 196 30.50 -8.25 0.83
C MET A 196 30.94 -8.81 2.19
N LEU A 197 30.19 -9.77 2.75
CA LEU A 197 30.58 -10.46 3.98
C LEU A 197 31.87 -11.26 3.77
N ALA A 198 31.97 -12.01 2.67
CA ALA A 198 33.15 -12.78 2.32
C ALA A 198 34.39 -11.88 2.11
N LEU A 199 34.22 -10.76 1.40
CA LEU A 199 35.28 -9.75 1.23
C LEU A 199 35.70 -9.13 2.57
N GLY A 200 34.74 -8.80 3.43
CA GLY A 200 35.02 -8.29 4.77
C GLY A 200 35.85 -9.28 5.60
N LEU A 201 35.46 -10.56 5.59
CA LEU A 201 36.19 -11.62 6.31
C LEU A 201 37.61 -11.84 5.75
N LEU A 202 37.77 -11.79 4.42
CA LEU A 202 39.10 -11.87 3.78
C LEU A 202 40.01 -10.71 4.19
N CYS A 203 39.49 -9.48 4.20
CA CYS A 203 40.23 -8.30 4.62
C CYS A 203 40.65 -8.39 6.11
N VAL A 204 39.74 -8.83 6.99
CA VAL A 204 40.04 -9.01 8.42
C VAL A 204 41.09 -10.12 8.61
N GLY A 205 40.99 -11.23 7.88
CA GLY A 205 41.97 -12.31 7.92
C GLY A 205 43.36 -11.88 7.47
N ALA A 206 43.45 -11.10 6.39
CA ALA A 206 44.72 -10.57 5.86
C ALA A 206 45.37 -9.55 6.81
N LEU A 207 44.58 -8.74 7.52
CA LEU A 207 45.10 -7.80 8.51
C LEU A 207 45.57 -8.53 9.79
N ALA A 208 44.88 -9.59 10.19
CA ALA A 208 45.26 -10.38 11.36
C ALA A 208 46.56 -11.18 11.14
N SER A 209 46.79 -11.69 9.93
CA SER A 209 48.04 -12.40 9.59
C SER A 209 49.24 -11.45 9.54
N ARG A 210 49.08 -10.24 9.01
CA ARG A 210 50.13 -9.21 8.99
C ARG A 210 50.54 -8.69 10.36
N ARG A 211 49.67 -8.79 11.38
CA ARG A 211 50.00 -8.39 12.77
C ARG A 211 50.73 -9.48 13.56
N ARG A 212 50.77 -10.72 13.05
CA ARG A 212 51.43 -11.87 13.69
C ARG A 212 52.79 -12.20 13.06
N ALA A 213 53.07 -11.70 11.86
CA ALA A 213 54.40 -11.73 11.23
C ALA A 213 55.20 -10.50 11.67
#